data_AF-A0A9D8K6Q5-F1
#
_entry.id   AF-A0A9D8K6Q5-F1
#
_cell.length_a   1.000
_cell.length_b   1.000
_cell.length_c   1.000
_cell.angle_alpha   90.00
_cell.angle_beta   90.00
_cell.angle_gamma   90.00
#
_symmetry.space_group_name_H-M   'P 1'
#
loop_
_entity.id
_entity.type
_entity.pdbx_description
1 polymer ?
#
loop_
_entity_poly.entity_id
_entity_poly.type
_entity_poly.pdbx_seq_one_letter_code
_entity_poly.pdbx_strand_id
1 'polypeptide(L)'
;MSQVRILYGLPKTRQKRHRFLRKYTLAGTALLARTDELYDYLSGPATKKIMEGEWAVYGHLEFGNISRISVAHLYNLRRSFLYRDMTKRYTKTKPAVVKIGERKRLNPGGSPVILELTLFTSFFPVSIVDRKGKVKKTYPCDEVMTPYDKLKSLPGAESYLQPGVTLQ
;
A
#
# COMPACT_ATOMS: atom_id res chain seq x y z
N MET A 1 23.16 -23.23 49.28
CA MET A 1 22.30 -23.32 48.07
C MET A 1 21.82 -21.91 47.73
N SER A 2 22.55 -21.23 46.84
CA SER A 2 22.35 -19.81 46.52
C SER A 2 21.19 -19.66 45.53
N GLN A 3 20.10 -19.00 45.94
CA GLN A 3 18.99 -18.66 45.06
C GLN A 3 19.39 -17.49 44.14
N VAL A 4 19.58 -17.79 42.86
CA VAL A 4 19.77 -16.79 41.81
C VAL A 4 18.41 -16.13 41.51
N ARG A 5 18.25 -14.87 41.93
CA ARG A 5 17.09 -14.03 41.56
C ARG A 5 17.24 -13.57 40.10
N ILE A 6 16.47 -14.18 39.20
CA ILE A 6 16.30 -13.69 37.84
C ILE A 6 15.37 -12.47 37.89
N LEU A 7 15.93 -11.27 37.69
CA LEU A 7 15.17 -10.03 37.49
C LEU A 7 14.56 -10.06 36.07
N TYR A 8 13.35 -10.58 35.94
CA TYR A 8 12.55 -10.41 34.74
C TYR A 8 12.12 -8.94 34.60
N GLY A 9 12.42 -8.33 33.46
CA GLY A 9 12.10 -6.94 33.16
C GLY A 9 10.59 -6.65 33.19
N LEU A 10 10.21 -5.58 33.89
CA LEU A 10 8.82 -5.15 34.07
C LEU A 10 8.15 -4.80 32.72
N PRO A 11 6.85 -5.13 32.53
CA PRO A 11 6.12 -4.82 31.32
C PRO A 11 5.96 -3.29 31.15
N LYS A 12 6.40 -2.77 30.00
CA LYS A 12 6.30 -1.34 29.66
C LYS A 12 4.82 -0.93 29.60
N THR A 13 4.39 -0.07 30.52
CA THR A 13 3.00 0.40 30.59
C THR A 13 2.64 1.21 29.33
N ARG A 14 1.45 0.99 28.77
CA ARG A 14 0.91 1.76 27.63
C ARG A 14 0.63 3.19 28.11
N GLN A 15 1.62 4.09 27.99
CA GLN A 15 1.41 5.49 28.36
C GLN A 15 0.37 6.15 27.44
N LYS A 16 -0.60 6.83 28.06
CA LYS A 16 -1.64 7.59 27.37
C LYS A 16 -0.97 8.77 26.68
N ARG A 17 -0.86 8.72 25.35
CA ARG A 17 -0.24 9.80 24.57
C ARG A 17 -1.04 11.08 24.75
N HIS A 18 -0.38 12.16 25.17
CA HIS A 18 -0.97 13.50 25.14
C HIS A 18 -1.33 13.85 23.70
N ARG A 19 -2.57 14.26 23.48
CA ARG A 19 -3.07 14.72 22.17
C ARG A 19 -3.69 16.10 22.36
N PHE A 20 -3.43 16.99 21.42
CA PHE A 20 -4.10 18.28 21.38
C PHE A 20 -5.60 18.08 21.17
N LEU A 21 -6.39 18.95 21.80
CA LEU A 21 -7.84 19.00 21.62
C LEU A 21 -8.16 19.35 20.15
N ARG A 22 -9.10 18.64 19.55
CA ARG A 22 -9.54 18.90 18.17
C ARG A 22 -10.67 19.93 18.19
N LYS A 23 -10.42 21.11 17.62
CA LYS A 23 -11.43 22.19 17.52
C LYS A 23 -12.55 21.86 16.54
N TYR A 24 -12.22 21.29 15.39
CA TYR A 24 -13.19 20.89 14.37
C TYR A 24 -13.49 19.40 14.50
N THR A 25 -14.77 19.11 14.76
CA THR A 25 -15.28 17.76 15.02
C THR A 25 -15.43 16.97 13.72
N LEU A 26 -15.76 15.68 13.87
CA LEU A 26 -16.09 14.81 12.73
C LEU A 26 -17.28 15.37 11.93
N ALA A 27 -18.32 15.83 12.64
CA ALA A 27 -19.50 16.45 12.06
C ALA A 27 -19.14 17.68 11.20
N GLY A 28 -18.26 18.56 11.70
CA GLY A 28 -17.79 19.71 10.93
C GLY A 28 -17.01 19.31 9.66
N THR A 29 -16.22 18.24 9.73
CA THR A 29 -15.50 17.73 8.54
C THR A 29 -16.47 17.14 7.51
N ALA A 30 -17.54 16.49 7.97
CA ALA A 30 -18.57 15.93 7.11
C ALA A 30 -19.43 17.01 6.44
N LEU A 31 -19.77 18.08 7.19
CA LEU A 31 -20.46 19.24 6.63
C LEU A 31 -19.63 19.88 5.52
N LEU A 32 -18.34 20.10 5.76
CA LEU A 32 -17.42 20.64 4.74
C LEU A 32 -17.41 19.78 3.46
N ALA A 33 -17.34 18.45 3.60
CA ALA A 33 -17.38 17.54 2.45
C ALA A 33 -18.68 17.64 1.66
N ARG A 34 -19.83 17.77 2.35
CA ARG A 34 -21.13 17.92 1.71
C ARG A 34 -21.28 19.26 1.01
N THR A 35 -20.84 20.35 1.62
CA THR A 35 -20.84 21.66 0.94
C THR A 35 -19.93 21.64 -0.26
N ASP A 36 -18.74 21.07 -0.15
CA ASP A 36 -17.81 20.95 -1.29
C ASP A 36 -18.40 20.12 -2.43
N GLU A 37 -19.12 19.04 -2.13
CA GLU A 37 -19.83 18.24 -3.14
C GLU A 37 -21.00 19.00 -3.79
N LEU A 38 -21.76 19.79 -3.02
CA LEU A 38 -22.89 20.57 -3.51
C LEU A 38 -22.45 21.72 -4.44
N TYR A 39 -21.34 22.37 -4.11
CA TYR A 39 -20.83 23.54 -4.83
C TYR A 39 -19.67 23.23 -5.80
N ASP A 40 -19.43 21.97 -6.10
CA ASP A 40 -18.39 21.50 -7.04
C ASP A 40 -16.96 21.99 -6.69
N TYR A 41 -16.59 21.87 -5.41
CA TYR A 41 -15.23 22.07 -4.89
C TYR A 41 -14.64 23.47 -5.11
N LEU A 42 -15.36 24.50 -4.67
CA LEU A 42 -14.89 25.89 -4.71
C LEU A 42 -13.57 26.13 -3.94
N SER A 43 -12.97 27.28 -4.21
CA SER A 43 -11.79 27.75 -3.48
C SER A 43 -12.07 27.84 -1.97
N GLY A 44 -11.04 27.64 -1.15
CA GLY A 44 -11.17 27.70 0.31
C GLY A 44 -11.83 28.99 0.84
N PRO A 45 -11.48 30.19 0.34
CA PRO A 45 -12.14 31.43 0.73
C PRO A 45 -13.63 31.48 0.36
N ALA A 46 -13.99 31.03 -0.84
CA ALA A 46 -15.39 31.02 -1.29
C ALA A 46 -16.23 30.03 -0.46
N THR A 47 -15.71 28.82 -0.24
CA THR A 47 -16.35 27.80 0.59
C THR A 47 -16.57 28.30 2.02
N LYS A 48 -15.55 28.96 2.59
CA LYS A 48 -15.67 29.60 3.91
C LYS A 48 -16.79 30.63 3.94
N LYS A 49 -16.88 31.51 2.93
CA LYS A 49 -17.93 32.54 2.85
C LYS A 49 -19.33 31.96 2.74
N ILE A 50 -19.49 30.87 1.99
CA ILE A 50 -20.75 30.14 1.93
C ILE A 50 -21.12 29.64 3.32
N MET A 51 -20.21 28.95 4.01
CA MET A 51 -20.47 28.40 5.36
C MET A 51 -20.72 29.48 6.42
N GLU A 52 -20.09 30.65 6.30
CA GLU A 52 -20.43 31.84 7.10
C GLU A 52 -21.86 32.31 6.82
N GLY A 53 -22.28 32.33 5.56
CA GLY A 53 -23.64 32.67 5.13
C GLY A 53 -24.69 31.67 5.62
N GLU A 54 -24.44 30.38 5.46
CA GLU A 54 -25.30 29.28 5.99
C GLU A 54 -25.59 29.44 7.48
N TRP A 55 -24.59 29.89 8.24
CA TRP A 55 -24.76 30.15 9.66
C TRP A 55 -25.48 31.47 9.95
N ALA A 56 -25.01 32.57 9.37
CA ALA A 56 -25.47 33.92 9.73
C ALA A 56 -26.81 34.33 9.08
N VAL A 57 -27.05 33.90 7.85
CA VAL A 57 -28.23 34.28 7.04
C VAL A 57 -29.33 33.24 7.17
N TYR A 58 -28.97 31.96 7.03
CA TYR A 58 -29.96 30.86 7.03
C TYR A 58 -30.16 30.23 8.42
N GLY A 59 -29.34 30.59 9.41
CA GLY A 59 -29.50 30.16 10.80
C GLY A 59 -29.14 28.69 11.05
N HIS A 60 -28.41 28.04 10.15
CA HIS A 60 -28.08 26.62 10.28
C HIS A 60 -27.01 26.38 11.35
N LEU A 61 -27.46 26.01 12.56
CA LEU A 61 -26.64 25.74 13.77
C LEU A 61 -25.44 24.83 13.54
N GLU A 62 -25.59 23.85 12.66
CA GLU A 62 -24.55 22.90 12.27
C GLU A 62 -23.28 23.60 11.72
N PHE A 63 -23.44 24.74 11.04
CA PHE A 63 -22.32 25.50 10.49
C PHE A 63 -21.60 26.38 11.52
N GLY A 64 -22.13 26.53 12.74
CA GLY A 64 -21.61 27.47 13.73
C GLY A 64 -20.14 27.26 14.13
N ASN A 65 -19.68 26.01 14.25
CA ASN A 65 -18.27 25.72 14.54
C ASN A 65 -17.39 25.82 13.28
N ILE A 66 -17.85 25.23 12.17
CA ILE A 66 -17.03 25.07 10.97
C ILE A 66 -16.92 26.36 10.15
N SER A 67 -17.87 27.29 10.25
CA SER A 67 -17.80 28.63 9.64
C SER A 67 -16.64 29.47 10.18
N ARG A 68 -16.26 29.27 11.45
CA ARG A 68 -15.14 29.97 12.12
C ARG A 68 -13.76 29.47 11.71
N ILE A 69 -13.69 28.55 10.73
CA ILE A 69 -12.43 27.97 10.27
C ILE A 69 -11.53 29.00 9.58
N SER A 70 -10.21 28.83 9.73
CA SER A 70 -9.25 29.55 8.91
C SER A 70 -9.12 28.89 7.54
N VAL A 71 -8.85 29.67 6.50
CA VAL A 71 -8.69 29.14 5.13
C VAL A 71 -7.57 28.10 5.08
N ALA A 72 -6.46 28.31 5.79
CA ALA A 72 -5.38 27.33 5.89
C ALA A 72 -5.84 26.02 6.54
N HIS A 73 -6.63 26.09 7.62
CA HIS A 73 -7.09 24.87 8.30
C HIS A 73 -8.18 24.14 7.49
N LEU A 74 -8.96 24.85 6.67
CA LEU A 74 -9.89 24.24 5.72
C LEU A 74 -9.14 23.32 4.73
N TYR A 75 -8.01 23.77 4.18
CA TYR A 75 -7.18 22.91 3.32
C TYR A 75 -6.55 21.73 4.09
N ASN A 76 -6.20 21.91 5.36
CA ASN A 76 -5.74 20.80 6.19
C ASN A 76 -6.84 19.75 6.40
N LEU A 77 -8.11 20.17 6.58
CA LEU A 77 -9.24 19.27 6.65
C LEU A 77 -9.48 18.55 5.32
N ARG A 78 -9.41 19.24 4.18
CA ARG A 78 -9.52 18.62 2.84
C ARG A 78 -8.45 17.56 2.57
N ARG A 79 -7.25 17.73 3.14
CA ARG A 79 -6.16 16.73 3.06
C ARG A 79 -6.33 15.56 4.03
N SER A 80 -7.19 15.70 5.04
CA SER A 80 -7.37 14.69 6.06
C SER A 80 -7.94 13.39 5.47
N PHE A 81 -7.55 12.26 6.07
CA PHE A 81 -8.08 10.96 5.66
C PHE A 81 -9.60 10.93 5.72
N LEU A 82 -10.21 11.46 6.79
CA LEU A 82 -11.65 11.45 7.01
C LEU A 82 -12.40 12.17 5.89
N TYR A 83 -11.94 13.37 5.52
CA TYR A 83 -12.53 14.11 4.40
C TYR A 83 -12.44 13.33 3.09
N ARG A 84 -11.25 12.82 2.77
CA ARG A 84 -11.01 12.04 1.55
C ARG A 84 -11.83 10.76 1.54
N ASP A 85 -12.04 10.14 2.70
CA ASP A 85 -12.84 8.93 2.82
C ASP A 85 -14.31 9.18 2.47
N MET A 86 -14.86 10.30 2.95
CA MET A 86 -16.23 10.73 2.65
C MET A 86 -16.44 11.17 1.20
N THR A 87 -15.44 11.79 0.57
CA THR A 87 -15.54 12.37 -0.79
C THR A 87 -15.09 11.42 -1.91
N LYS A 88 -14.51 10.26 -1.58
CA LYS A 88 -14.06 9.28 -2.59
C LYS A 88 -15.25 8.75 -3.39
N ARG A 89 -15.27 9.06 -4.69
CA ARG A 89 -16.15 8.41 -5.66
C ARG A 89 -15.45 7.18 -6.22
N TYR A 90 -16.02 6.00 -5.98
CA TYR A 90 -15.57 4.76 -6.58
C TYR A 90 -16.36 4.51 -7.87
N THR A 91 -15.74 4.77 -9.02
CA THR A 91 -16.26 4.27 -10.29
C THR A 91 -15.88 2.79 -10.41
N LYS A 92 -16.89 1.94 -10.62
CA LYS A 92 -16.63 0.54 -10.93
C LYS A 92 -15.84 0.49 -12.24
N THR A 93 -14.72 -0.23 -12.23
CA THR A 93 -13.95 -0.47 -13.44
C THR A 93 -14.82 -1.27 -14.41
N LYS A 94 -14.92 -0.82 -15.66
CA LYS A 94 -15.46 -1.65 -16.72
C LYS A 94 -14.41 -2.70 -17.04
N PRO A 95 -14.69 -4.01 -16.91
CA PRO A 95 -13.71 -5.04 -17.23
C PRO A 95 -13.40 -4.97 -18.73
N ALA A 96 -12.22 -4.45 -19.07
CA ALA A 96 -11.72 -4.53 -20.43
C ALA A 96 -11.17 -5.95 -20.62
N VAL A 97 -11.89 -6.77 -21.39
CA VAL A 97 -11.39 -8.07 -21.85
C VAL A 97 -10.33 -7.80 -22.92
N VAL A 98 -9.13 -7.42 -22.49
CA VAL A 98 -8.00 -7.27 -23.41
C VAL A 98 -7.48 -8.68 -23.70
N LYS A 99 -7.53 -9.11 -24.97
CA LYS A 99 -6.96 -10.38 -25.45
C LYS A 99 -5.43 -10.33 -25.47
N ILE A 100 -4.78 -10.17 -24.31
CA ILE A 100 -3.30 -10.02 -24.20
C ILE A 100 -2.57 -11.37 -24.36
N GLY A 101 -3.28 -12.50 -24.37
CA GLY A 101 -2.64 -13.79 -24.61
C GLY A 101 -3.62 -14.82 -25.14
N GLU A 102 -3.46 -15.18 -26.41
CA GLU A 102 -3.96 -16.47 -26.86
C GLU A 102 -3.14 -17.56 -26.17
N ARG A 103 -3.78 -18.39 -25.33
CA ARG A 103 -3.13 -19.59 -24.79
C ARG A 103 -2.98 -20.62 -25.90
N LYS A 104 -1.92 -20.48 -26.70
CA LYS A 104 -1.50 -21.51 -27.66
C LYS A 104 -0.48 -22.41 -26.96
N ARG A 105 -0.82 -23.69 -26.80
CA ARG A 105 0.14 -24.72 -26.39
C ARG A 105 1.26 -24.75 -27.43
N LEU A 106 2.52 -24.63 -27.01
CA LEU A 106 3.64 -24.82 -27.94
C LEU A 106 3.57 -26.24 -28.51
N ASN A 107 3.69 -26.36 -29.83
CA ASN A 107 3.65 -27.65 -30.52
C ASN A 107 4.75 -28.59 -29.96
N PRO A 108 4.45 -29.87 -29.68
CA PRO A 108 5.38 -30.81 -29.06
C PRO A 108 6.50 -31.32 -30.00
N GLY A 109 6.74 -30.67 -31.15
CA GLY A 109 7.49 -31.27 -32.26
C GLY A 109 8.42 -30.32 -33.03
N GLY A 110 9.21 -29.50 -32.34
CA GLY A 110 10.24 -28.71 -33.03
C GLY A 110 11.20 -28.04 -32.05
N SER A 111 12.38 -28.64 -31.89
CA SER A 111 13.62 -28.14 -31.25
C SER A 111 13.46 -27.44 -29.89
N PRO A 112 13.96 -28.03 -28.79
CA PRO A 112 13.89 -27.36 -27.49
C PRO A 112 14.72 -26.08 -27.56
N VAL A 113 14.07 -24.96 -27.22
CA VAL A 113 14.68 -23.64 -27.08
C VAL A 113 15.62 -23.66 -25.87
N ILE A 114 16.74 -24.38 -25.97
CA ILE A 114 17.78 -24.46 -24.92
C ILE A 114 18.62 -23.17 -24.95
N LEU A 115 18.61 -22.44 -26.07
CA LEU A 115 19.50 -21.30 -26.32
C LEU A 115 19.02 -19.96 -25.73
N GLU A 116 17.79 -19.84 -25.21
CA GLU A 116 17.33 -18.58 -24.59
C GLU A 116 17.48 -18.54 -23.06
N LEU A 117 17.54 -19.69 -22.40
CA LEU A 117 17.74 -19.80 -20.94
C LEU A 117 19.16 -19.42 -20.50
N THR A 118 20.09 -19.28 -21.43
CA THR A 118 21.51 -19.00 -21.18
C THR A 118 21.84 -17.50 -21.25
N LEU A 119 21.03 -16.68 -21.92
CA LEU A 119 21.34 -15.27 -22.15
C LEU A 119 20.53 -14.30 -21.27
N PHE A 120 19.44 -14.76 -20.66
CA PHE A 120 18.62 -13.91 -19.80
C PHE A 120 18.96 -14.11 -18.33
N THR A 121 19.57 -13.10 -17.71
CA THR A 121 19.87 -13.09 -16.29
C THR A 121 18.60 -12.96 -15.45
N SER A 122 18.48 -13.79 -14.40
CA SER A 122 17.32 -13.82 -13.50
C SER A 122 17.72 -13.57 -12.06
N PHE A 123 16.85 -12.90 -11.30
CA PHE A 123 17.05 -12.61 -9.88
C PHE A 123 16.43 -13.69 -9.01
N PHE A 124 17.26 -14.42 -8.25
CA PHE A 124 16.79 -15.47 -7.34
C PHE A 124 16.61 -14.95 -5.91
N PRO A 125 15.59 -15.42 -5.16
CA PRO A 125 15.28 -14.92 -3.83
C PRO A 125 16.12 -15.56 -2.71
N VAL A 126 16.67 -14.73 -1.84
CA VAL A 126 17.37 -15.12 -0.60
C VAL A 126 16.50 -14.88 0.61
N SER A 127 16.40 -15.84 1.52
CA SER A 127 15.76 -15.61 2.83
C SER A 127 16.76 -15.08 3.85
N ILE A 128 16.55 -13.85 4.31
CA ILE A 128 17.28 -13.23 5.41
C ILE A 128 16.37 -13.23 6.64
N VAL A 129 16.91 -13.66 7.79
CA VAL A 129 16.19 -13.65 9.07
C VAL A 129 16.57 -12.38 9.83
N ASP A 130 15.59 -11.53 10.14
CA ASP A 130 15.78 -10.33 10.96
C ASP A 130 16.16 -10.71 12.41
N ARG A 131 16.77 -9.78 13.17
CA ARG A 131 17.02 -9.89 14.63
C ARG A 131 15.79 -10.27 15.47
N LYS A 132 14.59 -10.09 14.93
CA LYS A 132 13.30 -10.44 15.56
C LYS A 132 12.75 -11.81 15.12
N GLY A 133 13.53 -12.61 14.37
CA GLY A 133 13.13 -13.91 13.85
C GLY A 133 12.20 -13.86 12.63
N LYS A 134 11.96 -12.68 12.04
CA LYS A 134 11.09 -12.54 10.87
C LYS A 134 11.89 -12.86 9.59
N VAL A 135 11.42 -13.83 8.81
CA VAL A 135 12.00 -14.18 7.51
C VAL A 135 11.53 -13.17 6.46
N LYS A 136 12.47 -12.60 5.70
CA LYS A 136 12.22 -11.74 4.55
C LYS A 136 12.91 -12.30 3.32
N LYS A 137 12.28 -12.16 2.15
CA LYS A 137 12.90 -12.49 0.87
C LYS A 137 13.52 -11.23 0.27
N THR A 138 14.79 -11.32 -0.09
CA THR A 138 15.58 -10.25 -0.72
C THR A 138 16.12 -10.77 -2.04
N TYR A 139 16.22 -9.91 -3.05
CA TYR A 139 16.77 -10.24 -4.37
C TYR A 139 18.06 -9.44 -4.57
N PRO A 140 19.18 -9.87 -3.96
CA PRO A 140 20.45 -9.17 -4.13
C PRO A 140 20.94 -9.30 -5.58
N CYS A 141 21.53 -8.22 -6.11
CA CYS A 141 22.11 -8.21 -7.45
C CYS A 141 23.31 -9.17 -7.59
N ASP A 142 23.95 -9.52 -6.48
CA ASP A 142 25.11 -10.43 -6.46
C ASP A 142 24.71 -11.90 -6.69
N GLU A 143 23.42 -12.24 -6.54
CA GLU A 143 22.88 -13.58 -6.82
C GLU A 143 22.16 -13.68 -8.17
N VAL A 144 22.45 -12.74 -9.06
CA VAL A 144 21.98 -12.79 -10.45
C VAL A 144 22.71 -13.93 -11.16
N MET A 145 21.94 -14.92 -11.61
CA MET A 145 22.44 -16.07 -12.35
C MET A 145 21.56 -16.30 -13.57
N THR A 146 22.10 -16.96 -14.59
CA THR A 146 21.25 -17.48 -15.65
C THR A 146 20.39 -18.62 -15.08
N PRO A 147 19.15 -18.81 -15.56
CA PRO A 147 18.34 -19.96 -15.19
C PRO A 147 19.06 -21.31 -15.36
N TYR A 148 19.92 -21.44 -16.38
CA TYR A 148 20.76 -22.62 -16.58
C TYR A 148 21.78 -22.81 -15.45
N ASP A 149 22.55 -21.76 -15.13
CA ASP A 149 23.55 -21.82 -14.06
C ASP A 149 22.91 -22.12 -12.70
N LYS A 150 21.73 -21.55 -12.45
CA LYS A 150 20.98 -21.84 -11.23
C LYS A 150 20.52 -23.29 -11.17
N LEU A 151 20.01 -23.83 -12.28
CA LEU A 151 19.61 -25.24 -12.36
C LEU A 151 20.81 -26.17 -12.09
N LYS A 152 21.98 -25.88 -12.66
CA LYS A 152 23.22 -26.64 -12.44
C LYS A 152 23.70 -26.60 -10.99
N SER A 153 23.44 -25.50 -10.28
CA SER A 153 23.81 -25.34 -8.86
C SER A 153 22.95 -26.18 -7.89
N LEU A 154 21.80 -26.71 -8.32
CA LEU A 154 20.88 -27.43 -7.44
C LEU A 154 21.29 -28.90 -7.24
N PRO A 155 21.27 -29.43 -6.00
CA PRO A 155 21.58 -30.83 -5.74
C PRO A 155 20.52 -31.74 -6.39
N GLY A 156 20.96 -32.72 -7.18
CA GLY A 156 20.07 -33.70 -7.82
C GLY A 156 19.28 -33.18 -9.02
N ALA A 157 19.67 -32.04 -9.61
CA ALA A 157 18.99 -31.48 -10.79
C ALA A 157 18.88 -32.46 -11.97
N GLU A 158 19.87 -33.35 -12.13
CA GLU A 158 19.92 -34.36 -13.18
C GLU A 158 18.74 -35.34 -13.15
N SER A 159 18.18 -35.61 -11.96
CA SER A 159 17.05 -36.53 -11.80
C SER A 159 15.74 -36.03 -12.43
N TYR A 160 15.65 -34.73 -12.72
CA TYR A 160 14.48 -34.09 -13.32
C TYR A 160 14.63 -33.89 -14.83
N LEU A 161 15.75 -34.32 -15.43
CA LEU A 161 15.98 -34.23 -16.87
C LEU A 161 15.34 -35.39 -17.61
N GLN A 162 15.02 -35.16 -18.88
CA GLN A 162 14.54 -36.23 -19.75
C GLN A 162 15.67 -37.27 -19.97
N PRO A 163 15.33 -38.56 -20.10
CA PRO A 163 16.32 -39.59 -20.41
C PRO A 163 17.13 -39.23 -21.66
N GLY A 164 18.46 -39.16 -21.53
CA GLY A 164 19.37 -38.79 -22.63
C GLY A 164 19.81 -37.32 -22.66
N VAL A 165 19.34 -36.47 -21.74
CA VAL A 165 19.80 -35.08 -21.59
C VAL A 165 20.75 -34.98 -20.41
N THR A 166 21.96 -34.45 -20.64
CA THR A 166 23.01 -34.28 -19.62
C THR A 166 23.31 -32.78 -19.44
N LEU A 167 23.51 -32.34 -18.19
CA LEU A 167 24.06 -31.01 -17.90
C LEU A 167 25.57 -31.06 -18.17
N GLN A 168 26.04 -30.42 -19.24
CA GLN A 168 27.48 -30.23 -19.49
C GLN A 168 28.01 -29.03 -18.70
#